data_AF-A0A970GSA0-F1
#
_entry.id   AF-A0A970GSA0-F1
#
_cell.length_a   1.000
_cell.length_b   1.000
_cell.length_c   1.000
_cell.angle_alpha   90.00
_cell.angle_beta   90.00
_cell.angle_gamma   90.00
#
_symmetry.space_group_name_H-M   'P 1'
#
loop_
_entity.id
_entity.type
_entity.pdbx_description
1 polymer ?
#
loop_
_entity_poly.entity_id
_entity_poly.type
_entity_poly.pdbx_seq_one_letter_code
_entity_poly.pdbx_strand_id
1 'polypeptide(L)'
;MSEYVYYYQLIQQCFGTSYFGDIAAELAGLLNFSFQEFTILKESRLVRSKKLFYSDTVIIDGLKIIYPGSAEELYILYSLKEPLAGGEKYKQLSINKPDIIRPISIDFAYSKDICTTGLKWNNFDIRFELMKKRSSQTGGIIGFLAYKEEIPVALIEFICEKNCIYPIPDKRSDFLFINCLYNFPSVLYDYRPFLLREAVSFAAEHGFRGFTAICSLNSVIPNGPVQFFEAMDFKKICLLDRVLTQYYWEDIFLMKYIL
;
A
#
# COMPACT_ATOMS: atom_id res chain seq x y z
N MET A 1 9.23 -9.63 31.33
CA MET A 1 9.35 -8.63 30.24
C MET A 1 7.94 -8.22 29.90
N SER A 2 7.64 -6.92 29.79
CA SER A 2 6.29 -6.50 29.38
C SER A 2 6.11 -6.88 27.91
N GLU A 3 5.06 -7.65 27.62
CA GLU A 3 4.72 -8.06 26.26
C GLU A 3 3.87 -6.96 25.61
N TYR A 4 4.16 -6.65 24.34
CA TYR A 4 3.58 -5.51 23.63
C TYR A 4 2.98 -5.95 22.29
N VAL A 5 1.83 -5.36 21.97
CA VAL A 5 1.31 -5.26 20.60
C VAL A 5 1.71 -3.91 20.03
N TYR A 6 2.53 -3.94 18.98
CA TYR A 6 2.96 -2.73 18.28
C TYR A 6 2.17 -2.56 16.99
N TYR A 7 1.59 -1.38 16.78
CA TYR A 7 0.92 -1.03 15.54
C TYR A 7 1.68 0.09 14.82
N TYR A 8 2.03 -0.13 13.56
CA TYR A 8 2.79 0.79 12.73
C TYR A 8 1.94 1.29 11.56
N GLN A 9 1.52 2.55 11.60
CA GLN A 9 0.76 3.19 10.53
C GLN A 9 1.57 4.25 9.79
N LEU A 10 1.44 4.30 8.46
CA LEU A 10 1.82 5.46 7.66
C LEU A 10 0.74 6.51 7.85
N ILE A 11 1.08 7.76 8.25
CA ILE A 11 0.15 8.86 8.62
C ILE A 11 -1.20 8.59 8.00
N GLN A 12 -2.14 8.15 8.85
CA GLN A 12 -3.44 7.60 8.50
C GLN A 12 -3.58 7.48 6.98
N GLN A 13 -2.98 6.46 6.35
CA GLN A 13 -2.80 6.50 4.90
C GLN A 13 -4.11 6.13 4.21
N CYS A 14 -4.81 5.13 4.73
CA CYS A 14 -6.08 4.62 4.21
C CYS A 14 -7.18 4.68 5.28
N PHE A 15 -8.43 4.58 4.85
CA PHE A 15 -9.65 4.52 5.68
C PHE A 15 -9.56 3.55 6.87
N GLY A 16 -8.75 2.49 6.75
CA GLY A 16 -8.59 1.49 7.79
C GLY A 16 -7.57 1.84 8.88
N THR A 17 -6.69 2.83 8.74
CA THR A 17 -5.53 2.93 9.66
C THR A 17 -5.89 3.22 11.12
N SER A 18 -6.92 4.05 11.37
CA SER A 18 -7.39 4.30 12.74
C SER A 18 -8.19 3.11 13.26
N TYR A 19 -9.03 2.52 12.40
CA TYR A 19 -9.79 1.32 12.71
C TYR A 19 -8.88 0.12 13.04
N PHE A 20 -7.78 -0.06 12.33
CA PHE A 20 -6.78 -1.10 12.62
C PHE A 20 -5.97 -0.80 13.88
N GLY A 21 -5.80 0.47 14.24
CA GLY A 21 -5.27 0.86 15.54
C GLY A 21 -6.17 0.39 16.68
N ASP A 22 -7.48 0.62 16.56
CA ASP A 22 -8.48 0.17 17.54
C ASP A 22 -8.50 -1.36 17.63
N ILE A 23 -8.49 -2.07 16.50
CA ILE A 23 -8.39 -3.54 16.46
C ILE A 23 -7.10 -4.04 17.13
N ALA A 24 -5.96 -3.41 16.86
CA ALA A 24 -4.68 -3.81 17.46
C ALA A 24 -4.66 -3.55 18.98
N ALA A 25 -5.34 -2.50 19.44
CA ALA A 25 -5.53 -2.23 20.87
C ALA A 25 -6.46 -3.27 21.52
N GLU A 26 -7.55 -3.66 20.86
CA GLU A 26 -8.45 -4.72 21.32
C GLU A 26 -7.73 -6.07 21.40
N LEU A 27 -6.92 -6.41 20.39
CA LEU A 27 -6.04 -7.58 20.40
C LEU A 27 -5.08 -7.58 21.59
N ALA A 28 -4.49 -6.42 21.92
CA ALA A 28 -3.64 -6.29 23.10
C ALA A 28 -4.41 -6.64 24.38
N GLY A 29 -5.69 -6.22 24.47
CA GLY A 29 -6.60 -6.61 25.55
C GLY A 29 -6.82 -8.12 25.61
N LEU A 30 -7.11 -8.77 24.48
CA LEU A 30 -7.30 -10.23 24.40
C LEU A 30 -6.04 -11.01 24.82
N LEU A 31 -4.86 -10.48 24.53
CA LEU A 31 -3.57 -11.08 24.89
C LEU A 31 -3.10 -10.73 26.31
N ASN A 32 -3.78 -9.78 26.99
CA ASN A 32 -3.31 -9.17 28.24
C ASN A 32 -1.92 -8.49 28.08
N PHE A 33 -1.68 -7.87 26.92
CA PHE A 33 -0.44 -7.18 26.55
C PHE A 33 -0.64 -5.66 26.60
N SER A 34 0.48 -4.92 26.63
CA SER A 34 0.44 -3.47 26.45
C SER A 34 0.33 -3.09 24.97
N PHE A 35 -0.36 -1.99 24.66
CA PHE A 35 -0.50 -1.48 23.28
C PHE A 35 0.38 -0.25 23.03
N GLN A 36 1.02 -0.18 21.87
CA GLN A 36 1.72 1.02 21.40
C GLN A 36 1.52 1.23 19.90
N GLU A 37 1.21 2.46 19.54
CA GLU A 37 1.00 2.89 18.15
C GLU A 37 2.09 3.86 17.70
N PHE A 38 2.59 3.67 16.49
CA PHE A 38 3.62 4.49 15.88
C PHE A 38 3.21 5.02 14.50
N THR A 39 3.43 6.31 14.28
CA THR A 39 3.35 6.92 12.96
C THR A 39 4.70 6.84 12.24
N ILE A 40 4.83 5.95 11.26
CA ILE A 40 6.12 5.63 10.64
C ILE A 40 6.80 6.78 9.88
N LEU A 41 6.05 7.83 9.53
CA LEU A 41 6.60 9.05 8.92
C LEU A 41 7.38 9.93 9.89
N LYS A 42 6.98 9.94 11.17
CA LYS A 42 7.69 10.66 12.22
C LYS A 42 8.90 9.85 12.71
N GLU A 43 8.86 8.54 12.50
CA GLU A 43 9.79 7.56 13.06
C GLU A 43 10.55 6.77 11.98
N SER A 44 11.21 7.47 11.05
CA SER A 44 11.95 6.84 9.94
C SER A 44 13.02 5.81 10.39
N ARG A 45 13.55 5.94 11.61
CA ARG A 45 14.45 4.95 12.22
C ARG A 45 13.74 3.63 12.53
N LEU A 46 12.50 3.69 13.02
CA LEU A 46 11.70 2.51 13.32
C LEU A 46 11.40 1.71 12.04
N VAL A 47 11.04 2.38 10.95
CA VAL A 47 10.82 1.76 9.63
C VAL A 47 11.99 0.90 9.20
N ARG A 48 13.22 1.42 9.35
CA ARG A 48 14.45 0.69 8.99
C ARG A 48 14.71 -0.47 9.95
N SER A 49 14.67 -0.21 11.26
CA SER A 49 15.01 -1.22 12.28
C SER A 49 14.04 -2.40 12.30
N LYS A 50 12.76 -2.15 12.01
CA LYS A 50 11.70 -3.17 11.96
C LYS A 50 11.50 -3.75 10.57
N LYS A 51 12.24 -3.25 9.56
CA LYS A 51 12.09 -3.63 8.15
C LYS A 51 10.62 -3.57 7.71
N LEU A 52 9.99 -2.41 7.86
CA LEU A 52 8.59 -2.20 7.44
C LEU A 52 8.55 -1.87 5.96
N PHE A 53 7.70 -2.56 5.21
CA PHE A 53 7.53 -2.41 3.76
C PHE A 53 6.08 -2.13 3.35
N TYR A 54 5.20 -1.99 4.34
CA TYR A 54 3.80 -1.64 4.19
C TYR A 54 3.36 -0.80 5.38
N SER A 55 2.26 -0.06 5.23
CA SER A 55 1.55 0.57 6.35
C SER A 55 0.85 -0.50 7.20
N ASP A 56 0.12 -0.08 8.22
CA ASP A 56 -0.89 -0.90 8.91
C ASP A 56 -0.38 -2.29 9.36
N THR A 57 0.85 -2.32 9.86
CA THR A 57 1.53 -3.55 10.26
C THR A 57 1.45 -3.71 11.77
N VAL A 58 0.91 -4.84 12.22
CA VAL A 58 0.94 -5.26 13.63
C VAL A 58 2.18 -6.12 13.87
N ILE A 59 2.92 -5.86 14.94
CA ILE A 59 4.08 -6.66 15.36
C ILE A 59 3.92 -7.12 16.81
N ILE A 60 4.01 -8.43 17.02
CA ILE A 60 3.93 -9.08 18.33
C ILE A 60 5.00 -10.16 18.36
N ASP A 61 5.93 -10.11 19.32
CA ASP A 61 7.03 -11.08 19.46
C ASP A 61 7.83 -11.35 18.17
N GLY A 62 7.99 -10.31 17.34
CA GLY A 62 8.68 -10.38 16.06
C GLY A 62 7.84 -10.95 14.90
N LEU A 63 6.67 -11.51 15.16
CA LEU A 63 5.69 -11.86 14.13
C LEU A 63 5.09 -10.58 13.55
N LYS A 64 5.15 -10.45 12.23
CA LYS A 64 4.52 -9.34 11.50
C LYS A 64 3.23 -9.81 10.88
N ILE A 65 2.14 -9.15 11.23
CA ILE A 65 0.82 -9.41 10.69
C ILE A 65 0.38 -8.20 9.88
N ILE A 66 0.03 -8.44 8.63
CA ILE A 66 -0.59 -7.46 7.74
C ILE A 66 -2.01 -7.94 7.51
N TYR A 67 -2.95 -7.42 8.29
CA TYR A 67 -4.33 -7.88 8.19
C TYR A 67 -5.36 -6.84 8.62
N PRO A 68 -6.37 -6.58 7.77
CA PRO A 68 -7.53 -5.78 8.13
C PRO A 68 -8.74 -6.65 8.52
N GLY A 69 -8.72 -7.30 9.69
CA GLY A 69 -9.94 -7.89 10.23
C GLY A 69 -9.97 -7.90 11.74
N SER A 70 -10.75 -8.80 12.35
CA SER A 70 -11.13 -8.64 13.75
C SER A 70 -9.98 -8.92 14.71
N ALA A 71 -10.11 -8.40 15.94
CA ALA A 71 -9.12 -8.65 16.98
C ALA A 71 -9.04 -10.15 17.33
N GLU A 72 -10.16 -10.87 17.29
CA GLU A 72 -10.23 -12.32 17.48
C GLU A 72 -9.51 -13.08 16.36
N GLU A 73 -9.68 -12.67 15.11
CA GLU A 73 -8.95 -13.26 13.99
C GLU A 73 -7.44 -13.05 14.13
N LEU A 74 -7.01 -11.84 14.50
CA LEU A 74 -5.61 -11.57 14.81
C LEU A 74 -5.10 -12.39 15.99
N TYR A 75 -5.92 -12.57 17.03
CA TYR A 75 -5.58 -13.40 18.19
C TYR A 75 -5.35 -14.85 17.77
N ILE A 76 -6.20 -15.40 16.89
CA ILE A 76 -6.06 -16.75 16.35
C ILE A 76 -4.80 -16.85 15.49
N LEU A 77 -4.58 -15.92 14.55
CA LEU A 77 -3.38 -15.87 13.71
C LEU A 77 -2.10 -15.85 14.55
N TYR A 78 -2.07 -15.01 15.60
CA TYR A 78 -0.94 -14.91 16.51
C TYR A 78 -0.74 -16.20 17.33
N SER A 79 -1.82 -16.74 17.90
CA SER A 79 -1.77 -17.94 18.75
C SER A 79 -1.31 -19.18 17.98
N LEU A 80 -1.78 -19.33 16.73
CA LEU A 80 -1.41 -20.45 15.86
C LEU A 80 -0.08 -20.22 15.14
N LYS A 81 0.32 -18.95 14.96
CA LYS A 81 1.43 -18.54 14.08
C LYS A 81 1.27 -19.08 12.66
N GLU A 82 0.03 -19.24 12.22
CA GLU A 82 -0.32 -19.80 10.92
C GLU A 82 -1.52 -19.05 10.33
N PRO A 83 -1.69 -19.04 9.00
CA PRO A 83 -2.84 -18.42 8.38
C PRO A 83 -4.14 -19.17 8.67
N LEU A 84 -5.26 -18.45 8.62
CA LEU A 84 -6.60 -19.02 8.73
C LEU A 84 -6.92 -19.89 7.50
N ALA A 85 -7.73 -20.92 7.70
CA ALA A 85 -8.26 -21.73 6.60
C ALA A 85 -9.31 -20.95 5.78
N GLY A 86 -9.53 -21.38 4.53
CA GLY A 86 -10.61 -20.84 3.69
C GLY A 86 -10.23 -19.66 2.80
N GLY A 87 -8.95 -19.31 2.72
CA GLY A 87 -8.49 -18.31 1.76
C GLY A 87 -8.74 -18.72 0.32
N GLU A 88 -9.41 -17.85 -0.44
CA GLU A 88 -9.37 -17.91 -1.89
C GLU A 88 -8.12 -17.20 -2.40
N LYS A 89 -7.43 -17.79 -3.38
CA LYS A 89 -6.28 -17.14 -4.00
C LYS A 89 -6.77 -15.90 -4.75
N TYR A 90 -5.96 -14.85 -4.77
CA TYR A 90 -6.26 -13.69 -5.59
C TYR A 90 -6.59 -14.11 -7.03
N LYS A 91 -7.77 -13.70 -7.50
CA LYS A 91 -8.20 -13.89 -8.86
C LYS A 91 -8.15 -12.56 -9.58
N GLN A 92 -7.32 -12.49 -10.61
CA GLN A 92 -7.28 -11.31 -11.46
C GLN A 92 -8.63 -11.12 -12.14
N LEU A 93 -9.20 -9.91 -12.03
CA LEU A 93 -10.41 -9.54 -12.74
C LEU A 93 -10.11 -9.34 -14.22
N SER A 94 -11.14 -9.46 -15.06
CA SER A 94 -11.03 -9.11 -16.47
C SER A 94 -10.64 -7.65 -16.63
N ILE A 95 -9.76 -7.36 -17.58
CA ILE A 95 -9.28 -6.00 -17.85
C ILE A 95 -10.35 -5.24 -18.64
N ASN A 96 -10.61 -3.99 -18.26
CA ASN A 96 -11.45 -3.07 -19.04
C ASN A 96 -10.80 -1.69 -19.13
N LYS A 97 -11.10 -0.97 -20.20
CA LYS A 97 -10.56 0.37 -20.44
C LYS A 97 -11.40 1.40 -19.66
N PRO A 98 -10.75 2.33 -18.90
CA PRO A 98 -11.45 3.46 -18.31
C PRO A 98 -11.86 4.46 -19.40
N ASP A 99 -12.89 5.26 -19.15
CA ASP A 99 -13.35 6.28 -20.10
C ASP A 99 -12.40 7.48 -20.13
N ILE A 100 -11.87 7.86 -18.95
CA ILE A 100 -10.90 8.94 -18.81
C ILE A 100 -9.92 8.64 -17.67
N ILE A 101 -8.68 9.13 -17.82
CA ILE A 101 -7.66 9.15 -16.78
C ILE A 101 -7.28 10.60 -16.52
N ARG A 102 -7.19 11.00 -15.26
CA ARG A 102 -6.88 12.38 -14.85
C ARG A 102 -5.79 12.41 -13.76
N PRO A 103 -4.90 13.42 -13.75
CA PRO A 103 -3.94 13.60 -12.67
C PRO A 103 -4.61 13.85 -11.30
N ILE A 104 -4.11 13.22 -10.23
CA ILE A 104 -4.62 13.41 -8.85
C ILE A 104 -4.45 14.86 -8.39
N SER A 105 -3.42 15.57 -8.87
CA SER A 105 -3.17 16.98 -8.52
C SER A 105 -4.29 17.93 -8.95
N ILE A 106 -5.16 17.49 -9.88
CA ILE A 106 -6.32 18.23 -10.37
C ILE A 106 -7.59 17.78 -9.63
N ASP A 107 -7.75 16.46 -9.43
CA ASP A 107 -8.97 15.85 -8.87
C ASP A 107 -8.74 15.22 -7.48
N PHE A 108 -8.14 15.98 -6.57
CA PHE A 108 -7.75 15.48 -5.24
C PHE A 108 -8.94 14.96 -4.41
N ALA A 109 -10.06 15.67 -4.43
CA ALA A 109 -11.24 15.32 -3.64
C ALA A 109 -11.78 13.91 -3.98
N TYR A 110 -11.69 13.47 -5.23
CA TYR A 110 -12.21 12.17 -5.68
C TYR A 110 -11.27 11.00 -5.38
N SER A 111 -9.97 11.25 -5.25
CA SER A 111 -9.03 10.23 -4.77
C SER A 111 -9.36 9.78 -3.33
N LYS A 112 -9.96 10.68 -2.54
CA LYS A 112 -10.51 10.37 -1.22
C LYS A 112 -11.62 9.34 -1.32
N ASP A 113 -12.59 9.54 -2.22
CA ASP A 113 -13.78 8.68 -2.34
C ASP A 113 -13.46 7.24 -2.74
N ILE A 114 -12.41 7.01 -3.54
CA ILE A 114 -11.92 5.65 -3.86
C ILE A 114 -11.42 4.94 -2.60
N CYS A 115 -10.73 5.66 -1.71
CA CYS A 115 -10.15 5.06 -0.51
C CYS A 115 -11.10 5.08 0.69
N THR A 116 -12.11 5.96 0.72
CA THR A 116 -12.87 6.28 1.94
C THR A 116 -14.37 6.05 1.87
N THR A 117 -14.90 5.34 0.87
CA THR A 117 -16.35 5.24 0.58
C THR A 117 -17.24 5.31 1.82
N GLY A 118 -17.95 6.42 1.98
CA GLY A 118 -18.95 6.61 3.03
C GLY A 118 -18.44 7.06 4.41
N LEU A 119 -17.14 7.21 4.66
CA LEU A 119 -16.63 7.75 5.92
C LEU A 119 -16.11 9.19 5.83
N LYS A 120 -16.46 9.97 6.86
CA LYS A 120 -15.95 11.32 7.07
C LYS A 120 -14.51 11.24 7.57
N TRP A 121 -13.55 11.45 6.67
CA TRP A 121 -12.14 11.50 7.02
C TRP A 121 -11.65 12.93 7.20
N ASN A 122 -11.02 13.22 8.33
CA ASN A 122 -10.58 14.58 8.70
C ASN A 122 -9.10 14.86 8.38
N ASN A 123 -8.31 13.86 7.95
CA ASN A 123 -6.85 13.99 7.79
C ASN A 123 -6.33 13.71 6.35
N PHE A 124 -7.22 13.62 5.33
CA PHE A 124 -6.81 13.40 3.92
C PHE A 124 -5.88 14.50 3.42
N ASP A 125 -6.18 15.72 3.84
CA ASP A 125 -5.45 16.90 3.45
C ASP A 125 -4.00 16.84 3.96
N ILE A 126 -3.74 16.24 5.12
CA ILE A 126 -2.37 16.11 5.67
C ILE A 126 -1.52 15.15 4.81
N ARG A 127 -2.09 13.98 4.45
CA ARG A 127 -1.40 13.02 3.57
C ARG A 127 -1.07 13.67 2.22
N PHE A 128 -2.04 14.34 1.62
CA PHE A 128 -1.86 14.97 0.32
C PHE A 128 -0.85 16.10 0.35
N GLU A 129 -0.94 17.00 1.32
CA GLU A 129 0.04 18.07 1.48
C GLU A 129 1.46 17.51 1.66
N LEU A 130 1.59 16.38 2.37
CA LEU A 130 2.86 15.69 2.47
C LEU A 130 3.33 15.11 1.12
N MET A 131 2.45 14.44 0.37
CA MET A 131 2.81 13.90 -0.95
C MET A 131 3.14 15.02 -1.94
N LYS A 132 2.39 16.12 -1.92
CA LYS A 132 2.61 17.32 -2.72
C LYS A 132 3.95 17.98 -2.41
N LYS A 133 4.32 18.09 -1.14
CA LYS A 133 5.67 18.54 -0.74
C LYS A 133 6.78 17.63 -1.27
N ARG A 134 6.48 16.34 -1.47
CA ARG A 134 7.42 15.34 -2.00
C ARG A 134 7.40 15.22 -3.53
N SER A 135 6.49 15.93 -4.21
CA SER A 135 6.24 15.83 -5.66
C SER A 135 6.80 16.99 -6.47
N SER A 136 7.67 17.81 -5.88
CA SER A 136 8.34 18.89 -6.61
C SER A 136 9.08 18.41 -7.87
N GLN A 137 9.59 17.18 -7.86
CA GLN A 137 10.28 16.58 -9.01
C GLN A 137 9.34 15.99 -10.07
N THR A 138 8.05 15.86 -9.78
CA THR A 138 7.03 15.36 -10.71
C THR A 138 6.11 16.49 -11.17
N GLY A 139 6.57 17.75 -11.09
CA GLY A 139 5.77 18.92 -11.49
C GLY A 139 4.49 19.11 -10.65
N GLY A 140 4.45 18.55 -9.44
CA GLY A 140 3.24 18.57 -8.60
C GLY A 140 2.27 17.41 -8.85
N ILE A 141 2.45 16.61 -9.92
CA ILE A 141 1.63 15.43 -10.20
C ILE A 141 2.05 14.28 -9.28
N ILE A 142 1.10 13.69 -8.57
CA ILE A 142 1.37 12.65 -7.56
C ILE A 142 0.78 11.28 -7.94
N GLY A 143 0.21 11.17 -9.13
CA GLY A 143 -0.53 9.99 -9.56
C GLY A 143 -1.69 10.31 -10.48
N PHE A 144 -2.48 9.28 -10.78
CA PHE A 144 -3.62 9.33 -11.70
C PHE A 144 -4.83 8.61 -11.13
N LEU A 145 -6.02 9.10 -11.50
CA LEU A 145 -7.33 8.50 -11.26
C LEU A 145 -7.92 8.02 -12.57
N ALA A 146 -8.45 6.80 -12.58
CA ALA A 146 -9.21 6.26 -13.68
C ALA A 146 -10.70 6.40 -13.37
N TYR A 147 -11.48 6.79 -14.37
CA TYR A 147 -12.93 6.93 -14.28
C TYR A 147 -13.65 6.03 -15.27
N LYS A 148 -14.81 5.55 -14.87
CA LYS A 148 -15.79 4.86 -15.71
C LYS A 148 -17.16 5.47 -15.42
N GLU A 149 -17.86 5.94 -16.44
CA GLU A 149 -19.17 6.58 -16.29
C GLU A 149 -19.16 7.71 -15.24
N GLU A 150 -18.12 8.57 -15.29
CA GLU A 150 -17.85 9.65 -14.32
C GLU A 150 -17.60 9.20 -12.86
N ILE A 151 -17.55 7.89 -12.60
CA ILE A 151 -17.25 7.33 -11.27
C ILE A 151 -15.76 6.97 -11.21
N PRO A 152 -15.03 7.37 -10.16
CA PRO A 152 -13.64 6.96 -9.98
C PRO A 152 -13.56 5.45 -9.67
N VAL A 153 -12.78 4.69 -10.44
CA VAL A 153 -12.74 3.21 -10.38
C VAL A 153 -11.39 2.64 -9.96
N ALA A 154 -10.30 3.40 -10.11
CA ALA A 154 -8.96 2.97 -9.70
C ALA A 154 -8.04 4.17 -9.57
N LEU A 155 -6.93 4.00 -8.84
CA LEU A 155 -5.89 5.03 -8.69
C LEU A 155 -4.49 4.42 -8.69
N ILE A 156 -3.53 5.24 -9.11
CA ILE A 156 -2.10 5.02 -8.89
C ILE A 156 -1.51 6.27 -8.27
N GLU A 157 -0.70 6.11 -7.23
CA GLU A 157 0.10 7.17 -6.64
C GLU A 157 1.58 6.83 -6.71
N PHE A 158 2.38 7.85 -6.95
CA PHE A 158 3.81 7.73 -6.96
C PHE A 158 4.50 8.96 -6.39
N ILE A 159 5.74 8.73 -5.93
CA ILE A 159 6.68 9.76 -5.50
C ILE A 159 8.04 9.46 -6.08
N CYS A 160 9.00 10.39 -6.03
CA CYS A 160 10.38 10.04 -6.34
C CYS A 160 10.88 8.94 -5.39
N GLU A 161 11.55 7.91 -5.92
CA GLU A 161 12.02 6.75 -5.16
C GLU A 161 12.95 7.16 -4.00
N LYS A 162 13.78 8.19 -4.20
CA LYS A 162 14.62 8.76 -3.13
C LYS A 162 13.82 9.23 -1.91
N ASN A 163 12.55 9.61 -2.11
CA ASN A 163 11.63 10.09 -1.07
C ASN A 163 10.79 8.95 -0.46
N CYS A 164 10.91 7.72 -0.96
CA CYS A 164 10.27 6.55 -0.37
C CYS A 164 10.75 6.36 1.06
N ILE A 165 9.83 6.06 1.97
CA ILE A 165 10.15 5.89 3.40
C ILE A 165 10.64 4.48 3.73
N TYR A 166 10.19 3.48 2.97
CA TYR A 166 10.50 2.08 3.22
C TYR A 166 11.99 1.80 2.99
N PRO A 167 12.61 0.85 3.70
CA PRO A 167 14.04 0.60 3.64
C PRO A 167 14.41 -0.26 2.42
N ILE A 168 13.98 0.16 1.23
CA ILE A 168 14.34 -0.50 -0.03
C ILE A 168 15.81 -0.18 -0.40
N PRO A 169 16.54 -1.15 -0.98
CA PRO A 169 17.91 -0.96 -1.43
C PRO A 169 18.00 0.00 -2.63
N ASP A 170 19.15 0.64 -2.77
CA ASP A 170 19.55 1.41 -3.96
C ASP A 170 18.52 2.43 -4.44
N LYS A 171 17.95 3.22 -3.53
CA LYS A 171 17.02 4.30 -3.88
C LYS A 171 17.67 5.32 -4.79
N ARG A 172 16.99 5.67 -5.87
CA ARG A 172 17.47 6.59 -6.89
C ARG A 172 16.58 7.82 -7.00
N SER A 173 17.17 8.93 -7.44
CA SER A 173 16.44 10.17 -7.71
C SER A 173 15.80 10.22 -9.10
N ASP A 174 16.21 9.31 -9.99
CA ASP A 174 15.75 9.18 -11.38
C ASP A 174 14.71 8.07 -11.55
N PHE A 175 14.21 7.49 -10.46
CA PHE A 175 13.11 6.51 -10.45
C PHE A 175 11.91 7.05 -9.67
N LEU A 176 10.73 6.57 -10.04
CA LEU A 176 9.50 6.75 -9.28
C LEU A 176 9.21 5.51 -8.43
N PHE A 177 8.63 5.71 -7.26
CA PHE A 177 8.16 4.64 -6.38
C PHE A 177 6.63 4.63 -6.37
N ILE A 178 6.04 3.48 -6.69
CA ILE A 178 4.59 3.26 -6.61
C ILE A 178 4.23 3.14 -5.14
N ASN A 179 3.64 4.21 -4.62
CA ASN A 179 3.23 4.31 -3.22
C ASN A 179 1.89 3.63 -2.97
N CYS A 180 1.00 3.66 -3.97
CA CYS A 180 -0.29 3.00 -3.95
C CYS A 180 -0.69 2.66 -5.38
N LEU A 181 -1.17 1.44 -5.60
CA LEU A 181 -1.89 1.06 -6.82
C LEU A 181 -3.12 0.28 -6.41
N TYR A 182 -4.30 0.84 -6.68
CA TYR A 182 -5.54 0.34 -6.11
C TYR A 182 -6.65 0.31 -7.16
N ASN A 183 -7.40 -0.78 -7.14
CA ASN A 183 -8.63 -0.95 -7.92
C ASN A 183 -9.79 -0.94 -6.91
N PHE A 184 -10.84 -0.19 -7.20
CA PHE A 184 -11.95 -0.05 -6.25
C PHE A 184 -12.63 -1.41 -6.00
N PRO A 185 -12.93 -1.82 -4.74
CA PRO A 185 -13.31 -3.20 -4.45
C PRO A 185 -14.61 -3.66 -5.12
N SER A 186 -15.54 -2.73 -5.35
CA SER A 186 -16.85 -3.06 -5.92
C SER A 186 -16.87 -3.07 -7.46
N VAL A 187 -15.76 -2.75 -8.13
CA VAL A 187 -15.74 -2.75 -9.60
C VAL A 187 -15.53 -4.16 -10.15
N LEU A 188 -16.18 -4.43 -11.28
CA LEU A 188 -16.17 -5.76 -11.93
C LEU A 188 -14.90 -6.02 -12.77
N TYR A 189 -14.12 -4.98 -13.04
CA TYR A 189 -12.98 -5.02 -13.96
C TYR A 189 -11.72 -4.46 -13.30
N ASP A 190 -10.56 -4.89 -13.81
CA ASP A 190 -9.26 -4.37 -13.42
C ASP A 190 -8.84 -3.21 -14.34
N TYR A 191 -8.72 -2.01 -13.78
CA TYR A 191 -8.31 -0.80 -14.51
C TYR A 191 -6.84 -0.43 -14.30
N ARG A 192 -6.15 -1.10 -13.36
CA ARG A 192 -4.75 -0.82 -13.00
C ARG A 192 -3.77 -0.89 -14.17
N PRO A 193 -3.90 -1.80 -15.17
CA PRO A 193 -2.99 -1.82 -16.31
C PRO A 193 -2.97 -0.50 -17.11
N PHE A 194 -4.11 0.19 -17.23
CA PHE A 194 -4.18 1.46 -17.95
C PHE A 194 -3.55 2.59 -17.15
N LEU A 195 -3.74 2.61 -15.83
CA LEU A 195 -3.08 3.56 -14.94
C LEU A 195 -1.55 3.41 -14.95
N LEU A 196 -1.05 2.17 -14.94
CA LEU A 196 0.38 1.91 -15.06
C LEU A 196 0.95 2.40 -16.39
N ARG A 197 0.24 2.15 -17.50
CA ARG A 197 0.66 2.68 -18.82
C ARG A 197 0.72 4.21 -18.84
N GLU A 198 -0.28 4.87 -18.28
CA GLU A 198 -0.29 6.33 -18.17
C GLU A 198 0.90 6.84 -17.33
N ALA A 199 1.17 6.18 -16.20
CA ALA A 199 2.30 6.52 -15.35
C ALA A 199 3.66 6.29 -16.05
N VAL A 200 3.78 5.23 -16.84
CA VAL A 200 4.96 4.94 -17.68
C VAL A 200 5.20 6.05 -18.70
N SER A 201 4.16 6.47 -19.43
CA SER A 201 4.25 7.60 -20.36
C SER A 201 4.68 8.88 -19.65
N PHE A 202 4.04 9.21 -18.53
CA PHE A 202 4.39 10.37 -17.71
C PHE A 202 5.86 10.33 -17.26
N ALA A 203 6.34 9.18 -16.78
CA ALA A 203 7.72 9.02 -16.32
C ALA A 203 8.73 9.29 -17.44
N ALA A 204 8.48 8.77 -18.64
CA ALA A 204 9.33 9.00 -19.81
C ALA A 204 9.39 10.48 -20.19
N GLU A 205 8.23 11.15 -20.23
CA GLU A 205 8.13 12.59 -20.57
C GLU A 205 8.83 13.49 -19.55
N HIS A 206 8.90 13.06 -18.29
CA HIS A 206 9.50 13.83 -17.20
C HIS A 206 10.93 13.38 -16.85
N GLY A 207 11.56 12.57 -17.71
CA GLY A 207 12.96 12.20 -17.60
C GLY A 207 13.28 11.18 -16.49
N PHE A 208 12.27 10.49 -15.96
CA PHE A 208 12.49 9.34 -15.08
C PHE A 208 12.91 8.13 -15.92
N ARG A 209 13.65 7.19 -15.30
CA ARG A 209 14.18 5.97 -15.94
C ARG A 209 13.40 4.71 -15.60
N GLY A 210 12.36 4.82 -14.76
CA GLY A 210 11.55 3.67 -14.41
C GLY A 210 10.77 3.83 -13.11
N PHE A 211 10.22 2.69 -12.69
CA PHE A 211 9.42 2.56 -11.47
C PHE A 211 9.97 1.47 -10.56
N THR A 212 9.74 1.66 -9.26
CA THR A 212 9.94 0.66 -8.23
C THR A 212 8.61 0.45 -7.50
N ALA A 213 8.29 -0.81 -7.22
CA ALA A 213 7.09 -1.18 -6.47
C ALA A 213 7.43 -2.24 -5.42
N ILE A 214 6.73 -2.20 -4.29
CA ILE A 214 6.67 -3.31 -3.34
C ILE A 214 5.40 -4.07 -3.66
N CYS A 215 5.49 -5.39 -3.81
CA CYS A 215 4.40 -6.26 -4.23
C CYS A 215 4.37 -7.51 -3.36
N SER A 216 3.21 -8.14 -3.24
CA SER A 216 3.09 -9.43 -2.58
C SER A 216 3.08 -10.57 -3.61
N LEU A 217 3.27 -11.81 -3.18
CA LEU A 217 3.23 -12.94 -4.09
C LEU A 217 1.80 -13.29 -4.51
N ASN A 218 0.83 -13.23 -3.59
CA ASN A 218 -0.51 -13.77 -3.79
C ASN A 218 -1.67 -12.84 -3.43
N SER A 219 -1.43 -11.67 -2.85
CA SER A 219 -2.49 -10.77 -2.38
C SER A 219 -2.53 -9.43 -3.11
N VAL A 220 -3.55 -8.64 -2.81
CA VAL A 220 -3.69 -7.28 -3.34
C VAL A 220 -2.84 -6.25 -2.57
N ILE A 221 -2.29 -6.64 -1.42
CA ILE A 221 -1.56 -5.75 -0.51
C ILE A 221 -0.06 -6.09 -0.58
N PRO A 222 0.85 -5.11 -0.78
CA PRO A 222 0.60 -3.68 -0.70
C PRO A 222 0.09 -3.02 -1.99
N ASN A 223 0.53 -3.47 -3.18
CA ASN A 223 0.13 -2.87 -4.47
C ASN A 223 -0.45 -3.89 -5.47
N GLY A 224 -0.51 -5.16 -5.10
CA GLY A 224 -0.93 -6.24 -5.98
C GLY A 224 0.07 -7.39 -6.03
N PRO A 225 -0.33 -8.49 -6.68
CA PRO A 225 0.47 -9.70 -6.75
C PRO A 225 1.60 -9.55 -7.79
N VAL A 226 2.72 -10.24 -7.57
CA VAL A 226 3.91 -10.23 -8.45
C VAL A 226 3.55 -10.50 -9.92
N GLN A 227 2.66 -11.45 -10.21
CA GLN A 227 2.32 -11.87 -11.57
C GLN A 227 1.66 -10.74 -12.36
N PHE A 228 0.89 -9.88 -11.69
CA PHE A 228 0.33 -8.68 -12.32
C PHE A 228 1.43 -7.72 -12.78
N PHE A 229 2.45 -7.50 -11.95
CA PHE A 229 3.57 -6.63 -12.28
C PHE A 229 4.48 -7.24 -13.35
N GLU A 230 4.72 -8.55 -13.32
CA GLU A 230 5.47 -9.26 -14.36
C GLU A 230 4.79 -9.17 -15.73
N ALA A 231 3.45 -9.23 -15.78
CA ALA A 231 2.67 -9.01 -17.01
C ALA A 231 2.75 -7.56 -17.53
N MET A 232 3.21 -6.63 -16.70
CA MET A 232 3.47 -5.23 -17.02
C MET A 232 4.99 -4.95 -17.16
N ASP A 233 5.77 -5.99 -17.44
CA ASP A 233 7.23 -5.97 -17.68
C ASP A 233 8.11 -5.60 -16.49
N PHE A 234 7.56 -5.50 -15.27
CA PHE A 234 8.39 -5.37 -14.08
C PHE A 234 9.20 -6.64 -13.85
N LYS A 235 10.42 -6.48 -13.35
CA LYS A 235 11.32 -7.55 -12.94
C LYS A 235 11.39 -7.64 -11.42
N LYS A 236 11.36 -8.87 -10.93
CA LYS A 236 11.60 -9.20 -9.52
C LYS A 236 13.07 -8.97 -9.18
N ILE A 237 13.32 -8.13 -8.18
CA ILE A 237 14.67 -7.76 -7.76
C ILE A 237 15.11 -8.59 -6.56
N CYS A 238 14.33 -8.57 -5.48
CA CYS A 238 14.64 -9.32 -4.27
C CYS A 238 13.41 -9.55 -3.39
N LEU A 239 13.50 -10.56 -2.52
CA LEU A 239 12.61 -10.74 -1.38
C LEU A 239 12.97 -9.70 -0.30
N LEU A 240 11.99 -8.95 0.16
CA LEU A 240 12.14 -7.92 1.19
C LEU A 240 11.76 -8.45 2.57
N ASP A 241 10.66 -9.21 2.65
CA ASP A 241 10.10 -9.67 3.92
C ASP A 241 9.19 -10.88 3.71
N ARG A 242 8.85 -11.54 4.81
CA ARG A 242 7.79 -12.55 4.86
C ARG A 242 6.88 -12.23 6.04
N VAL A 243 5.60 -12.07 5.75
CA VAL A 243 4.60 -11.56 6.71
C VAL A 243 3.39 -12.48 6.74
N LEU A 244 2.70 -12.51 7.88
CA LEU A 244 1.45 -13.23 8.01
C LEU A 244 0.29 -12.34 7.57
N THR A 245 -0.54 -12.84 6.66
CA THR A 245 -1.83 -12.24 6.31
C THR A 245 -2.96 -13.15 6.80
N GLN A 246 -4.23 -12.77 6.59
CA GLN A 246 -5.37 -13.57 7.03
C GLN A 246 -5.26 -15.04 6.61
N TYR A 247 -4.90 -15.28 5.36
CA TYR A 247 -5.03 -16.59 4.74
C TYR A 247 -3.73 -17.14 4.16
N TYR A 248 -2.66 -16.34 4.16
CA TYR A 248 -1.38 -16.75 3.60
C TYR A 248 -0.20 -16.21 4.40
N TRP A 249 0.86 -17.00 4.40
CA TRP A 249 2.20 -16.42 4.48
C TRP A 249 2.50 -15.72 3.18
N GLU A 250 2.78 -14.42 3.27
CA GLU A 250 2.98 -13.59 2.11
C GLU A 250 4.45 -13.20 2.00
N ASP A 251 5.05 -13.55 0.86
CA ASP A 251 6.38 -13.09 0.49
C ASP A 251 6.26 -11.73 -0.18
N ILE A 252 6.97 -10.75 0.35
CA ILE A 252 6.96 -9.37 -0.11
C ILE A 252 8.19 -9.10 -0.97
N PHE A 253 7.99 -8.70 -2.21
CA PHE A 253 9.06 -8.50 -3.20
C PHE A 253 9.22 -7.04 -3.58
N LEU A 254 10.47 -6.67 -3.87
CA LEU A 254 10.79 -5.47 -4.63
C LEU A 254 10.74 -5.79 -6.12
N MET A 255 9.97 -5.00 -6.86
CA MET A 255 9.82 -5.08 -8.31
C MET A 255 10.33 -3.78 -8.94
N LYS A 256 10.98 -3.86 -10.10
CA LYS A 256 11.41 -2.68 -10.88
C LYS A 256 10.99 -2.79 -12.34
N TYR A 257 10.55 -1.67 -12.90
CA TYR A 257 10.35 -1.46 -14.32
C TYR A 257 11.39 -0.46 -14.82
N ILE A 258 12.00 -0.72 -15.97
CA ILE A 258 13.01 0.13 -16.59
C ILE A 258 12.45 0.61 -17.93
N LEU A 259 12.47 1.92 -18.15
CA LEU A 259 12.06 2.58 -19.39
C LEU A 259 13.10 2.41 -20.51
#